data_AF-U2IXS4-F1
#
_entry.id   AF-U2IXS4-F1
#
_cell.length_a   1.000
_cell.length_b   1.000
_cell.length_c   1.000
_cell.angle_alpha   90.00
_cell.angle_beta   90.00
_cell.angle_gamma   90.00
#
_symmetry.space_group_name_H-M   'P 1'
#
loop_
_entity.id
_entity.type
_entity.pdbx_description
1 polymer ?
#
loop_
_entity_poly.entity_id
_entity_poly.type
_entity_poly.pdbx_seq_one_letter_code
_entity_poly.pdbx_strand_id
1 'polypeptide(L)'
;VQTYGKNRDYYTHGFVTSEYLYTADGKKLQGSLYDYDLKTLAVGHNTADAVVFPALKTLVQSNFDVNSGDSLAVAVNNTYDDYGNLQGYKETTTGYSLEANINYHKIADKYIVSVPSHITVSSGSK
;
A
#
# COMPACT_ATOMS: atom_id res chain seq x y z
N VAL A 1 -33.42 5.97 3.08
CA VAL A 1 -32.23 5.08 3.12
C VAL A 1 -31.01 5.98 3.15
N GLN A 2 -30.35 6.07 4.32
CA GLN A 2 -29.09 6.80 4.44
C GLN A 2 -28.04 6.04 3.62
N THR A 3 -27.44 6.72 2.64
CA THR A 3 -26.54 6.11 1.66
C THR A 3 -25.22 5.72 2.32
N TYR A 4 -25.16 4.51 2.89
CA TYR A 4 -23.96 3.94 3.51
C TYR A 4 -22.73 3.99 2.57
N GLY A 5 -22.94 3.99 1.24
CA GLY A 5 -21.87 4.05 0.24
C GLY A 5 -21.10 5.38 0.13
N LYS A 6 -21.49 6.43 0.87
CA LYS A 6 -20.74 7.71 0.90
C LYS A 6 -20.05 8.00 2.23
N ASN A 7 -20.07 7.06 3.17
CA ASN A 7 -19.28 7.21 4.38
C ASN A 7 -17.83 6.84 4.02
N ARG A 8 -16.97 7.85 3.86
CA ARG A 8 -15.54 7.70 3.54
C ARG A 8 -14.86 6.63 4.41
N ASP A 9 -15.30 6.52 5.65
CA ASP A 9 -14.72 5.63 6.65
C ASP A 9 -15.26 4.19 6.56
N TYR A 10 -16.27 3.90 5.72
CA TYR A 10 -16.80 2.53 5.61
C TYR A 10 -15.77 1.56 5.04
N TYR A 11 -15.06 1.97 3.99
CA TYR A 11 -14.10 1.12 3.27
C TYR A 11 -12.73 1.05 3.94
N THR A 12 -12.41 2.01 4.79
CA THR A 12 -11.15 2.05 5.57
C THR A 12 -11.36 1.77 7.06
N HIS A 13 -12.58 1.40 7.47
CA HIS A 13 -12.89 1.11 8.86
C HIS A 13 -12.04 -0.05 9.39
N GLY A 14 -11.39 0.15 10.54
CA GLY A 14 -10.61 -0.90 11.21
C GLY A 14 -9.24 -1.18 10.60
N PHE A 15 -8.83 -0.46 9.54
CA PHE A 15 -7.46 -0.56 9.04
C PHE A 15 -6.48 0.11 9.99
N VAL A 16 -5.34 -0.55 10.17
CA VAL A 16 -4.22 0.00 10.95
C VAL A 16 -3.56 1.10 10.15
N THR A 17 -3.59 2.34 10.66
CA THR A 17 -2.89 3.48 10.04
C THR A 17 -1.53 3.74 10.69
N SER A 18 -1.35 3.24 11.91
CA SER A 18 -0.10 3.29 12.63
C SER A 18 -0.05 2.22 13.70
N GLU A 19 1.12 1.64 13.91
CA GLU A 19 1.40 0.77 15.05
C GLU A 19 2.82 1.02 15.54
N TYR A 20 3.03 0.80 16.84
CA TYR A 20 4.31 1.04 17.49
C TYR A 20 4.55 0.00 18.57
N LEU A 21 5.78 -0.51 18.62
CA LEU A 21 6.29 -1.31 19.71
C LEU A 21 7.06 -0.40 20.66
N TYR A 22 6.78 -0.52 21.96
CA TYR A 22 7.42 0.27 23.01
C TYR A 22 8.15 -0.63 24.02
N THR A 23 9.19 -0.09 24.62
CA THR A 23 9.75 -0.60 25.87
C THR A 23 8.80 -0.35 27.05
N ALA A 24 9.07 -0.98 28.19
CA ALA A 24 8.27 -0.78 29.40
C ALA A 24 8.32 0.66 29.96
N ASP A 25 9.40 1.39 29.68
CA ASP A 25 9.57 2.81 30.02
C ASP A 25 8.98 3.77 28.95
N GLY A 26 8.27 3.23 27.94
CA GLY A 26 7.51 4.03 26.97
C GLY A 26 8.33 4.56 25.80
N LYS A 27 9.53 4.03 25.54
CA LYS A 27 10.35 4.40 24.40
C LYS A 27 10.04 3.55 23.18
N LYS A 28 10.03 4.15 22.00
CA LYS A 28 9.76 3.42 20.74
C LYS A 28 10.91 2.47 20.43
N LEU A 29 10.57 1.26 20.00
CA LEU A 29 11.49 0.27 19.43
C LEU A 29 11.28 0.16 17.92
N GLN A 30 10.02 0.05 17.52
CA GLN A 30 9.62 -0.09 16.13
C GLN A 30 8.34 0.71 15.87
N GLY A 31 8.14 1.13 14.64
CA GLY A 31 6.90 1.76 14.21
C GLY A 31 6.62 1.52 12.74
N SER A 32 5.35 1.41 12.41
CA SER A 32 4.86 1.36 11.04
C SER A 32 3.78 2.43 10.85
N LEU A 33 3.83 3.14 9.73
CA LEU A 33 2.80 4.07 9.28
C LEU A 33 2.25 3.57 7.95
N TYR A 34 0.93 3.47 7.83
CA TYR A 34 0.23 2.97 6.64
C TYR A 34 -0.67 4.06 6.08
N ASP A 35 -0.62 4.24 4.77
CA ASP A 35 -1.57 5.05 4.02
C ASP A 35 -2.24 4.21 2.95
N TYR A 36 -3.55 4.37 2.78
CA TYR A 36 -4.36 3.59 1.86
C TYR A 36 -5.13 4.51 0.92
N ASP A 37 -5.10 4.20 -0.37
CA ASP A 37 -6.00 4.82 -1.34
C ASP A 37 -7.21 3.89 -1.57
N LEU A 38 -8.41 4.48 -1.72
CA LEU A 38 -9.58 3.71 -2.16
C LEU A 38 -9.55 3.53 -3.68
N LYS A 39 -9.59 2.29 -4.12
CA LYS A 39 -9.69 1.91 -5.53
C LYS A 39 -11.11 1.42 -5.81
N THR A 40 -11.60 1.74 -7.01
CA THR A 40 -12.94 1.36 -7.47
C THR A 40 -12.79 0.52 -8.73
N LEU A 41 -13.04 -0.77 -8.60
CA LEU A 41 -13.09 -1.71 -9.72
C LEU A 41 -14.51 -1.71 -10.28
N ALA A 42 -14.71 -1.12 -11.46
CA ALA A 42 -15.98 -1.16 -12.18
C ALA A 42 -15.91 -2.19 -13.31
N VAL A 43 -16.74 -3.24 -13.25
CA VAL A 43 -16.84 -4.23 -14.34
C VAL A 43 -17.63 -3.61 -15.49
N GLY A 44 -16.97 -3.38 -16.63
CA GLY A 44 -17.61 -2.97 -17.88
C GLY A 44 -18.45 -1.69 -17.80
N HIS A 45 -17.82 -0.52 -17.58
CA HIS A 45 -18.43 0.83 -17.57
C HIS A 45 -19.71 1.03 -16.69
N ASN A 46 -20.18 0.00 -15.99
CA ASN A 46 -21.32 0.08 -15.09
C ASN A 46 -20.81 0.32 -13.67
N THR A 47 -21.08 1.51 -13.14
CA THR A 47 -20.67 1.89 -11.79
C THR A 47 -21.59 1.36 -10.69
N ALA A 48 -22.73 0.76 -11.06
CA ALA A 48 -23.69 0.21 -10.11
C ALA A 48 -23.16 -1.05 -9.38
N ASP A 49 -22.33 -1.85 -10.05
CA ASP A 49 -21.73 -3.08 -9.52
C ASP A 49 -20.25 -2.89 -9.13
N ALA A 50 -19.81 -1.64 -8.99
CA ALA A 50 -18.41 -1.34 -8.71
C ALA A 50 -18.00 -1.81 -7.31
N VAL A 51 -16.88 -2.51 -7.21
CA VAL A 51 -16.28 -2.94 -5.96
C VAL A 51 -15.26 -1.89 -5.52
N VAL A 52 -15.46 -1.31 -4.34
CA VAL A 52 -14.52 -0.38 -3.72
C VAL A 52 -13.71 -1.11 -2.67
N PHE A 53 -12.38 -0.99 -2.73
CA PHE A 53 -11.46 -1.60 -1.76
C PHE A 53 -10.29 -0.67 -1.44
N PRO A 54 -9.75 -0.71 -0.21
CA PRO A 54 -8.54 0.01 0.15
C PRO A 54 -7.30 -0.71 -0.37
N ALA A 55 -6.41 0.02 -1.02
CA ALA A 55 -5.12 -0.45 -1.49
C ALA A 55 -3.99 0.28 -0.74
N LEU A 56 -3.01 -0.47 -0.22
CA LEU A 56 -1.90 0.09 0.54
C LEU A 56 -1.01 0.94 -0.37
N LYS A 57 -1.10 2.26 -0.22
CA LYS A 57 -0.38 3.23 -1.04
C LYS A 57 1.04 3.44 -0.54
N THR A 58 1.20 3.69 0.75
CA THR A 58 2.53 3.89 1.35
C THR A 58 2.65 3.16 2.67
N LEU A 59 3.86 2.68 2.95
CA LEU A 59 4.25 2.14 4.23
C LEU A 59 5.59 2.76 4.62
N VAL A 60 5.70 3.30 5.84
CA VAL A 60 7.00 3.67 6.43
C VAL A 60 7.22 2.81 7.65
N GLN A 61 8.25 1.97 7.62
CA GLN A 61 8.68 1.16 8.75
C GLN A 61 9.96 1.74 9.35
N SER A 62 9.99 1.94 10.65
CA SER A 62 11.08 2.56 11.38
C SER A 62 11.55 1.67 12.53
N ASN A 63 12.87 1.57 12.69
CA ASN A 63 13.49 1.07 13.92
C ASN A 63 14.12 2.25 14.64
N PHE A 64 13.91 2.36 15.95
CA PHE A 64 14.33 3.49 16.76
C PHE A 64 15.49 3.10 17.68
N ASP A 65 16.48 3.99 17.80
CA ASP A 65 17.45 3.92 18.89
C ASP A 65 16.76 4.32 20.19
N VAL A 66 16.84 3.45 21.20
CA VAL A 66 16.16 3.63 22.50
C VAL A 66 16.76 4.73 23.36
N ASN A 67 17.95 5.23 23.04
CA ASN A 67 18.62 6.26 23.83
C ASN A 67 18.48 7.63 23.19
N SER A 68 18.73 7.74 21.87
CA SER A 68 18.64 9.00 21.15
C SER A 68 17.25 9.29 20.58
N GLY A 69 16.44 8.25 20.32
CA GLY A 69 15.15 8.38 19.63
C GLY A 69 15.29 8.53 18.11
N ASP A 70 16.51 8.54 17.56
CA ASP A 70 16.75 8.53 16.12
C ASP A 70 16.20 7.25 15.49
N SER A 71 15.88 7.30 14.19
CA SER A 71 15.34 6.13 13.49
C SER A 71 15.98 5.90 12.13
N LEU A 72 16.13 4.62 11.79
CA LEU A 72 16.32 4.20 10.40
C LEU A 72 14.98 3.72 9.87
N ALA A 73 14.64 4.17 8.66
CA ALA A 73 13.34 3.89 8.06
C ALA A 73 13.44 3.36 6.64
N VAL A 74 12.54 2.44 6.31
CA VAL A 74 12.26 1.98 4.95
C VAL A 74 10.89 2.53 4.56
N ALA A 75 10.82 3.20 3.43
CA ALA A 75 9.59 3.71 2.84
C ALA A 75 9.24 2.91 1.59
N VAL A 76 8.02 2.38 1.54
CA VAL A 76 7.42 1.70 0.39
C VAL A 76 6.35 2.60 -0.20
N ASN A 77 6.33 2.71 -1.53
CA ASN A 77 5.29 3.38 -2.29
C ASN A 77 4.79 2.45 -3.39
N ASN A 78 3.50 2.16 -3.39
CA ASN A 78 2.85 1.27 -4.33
C ASN A 78 1.96 2.06 -5.28
N THR A 79 1.92 1.63 -6.55
CA THR A 79 0.96 2.09 -7.53
C THR A 79 0.14 0.92 -8.06
N TYR A 80 -1.14 1.17 -8.29
CA TYR A 80 -2.08 0.14 -8.75
C TYR A 80 -2.80 0.61 -10.01
N ASP A 81 -3.06 -0.32 -10.93
CA ASP A 81 -3.96 -0.09 -12.06
C ASP A 81 -5.43 0.07 -11.63
N ASP A 82 -6.29 0.30 -12.61
CA ASP A 82 -7.74 0.47 -12.42
C ASP A 82 -8.42 -0.82 -11.94
N TYR A 83 -7.76 -1.98 -12.09
CA TYR A 83 -8.26 -3.27 -11.65
C TYR A 83 -7.78 -3.65 -10.25
N GLY A 84 -6.93 -2.84 -9.61
CA GLY A 84 -6.36 -3.15 -8.30
C GLY A 84 -5.09 -4.00 -8.33
N ASN A 85 -4.52 -4.24 -9.51
CA ASN A 85 -3.26 -4.95 -9.63
C ASN A 85 -2.09 -4.01 -9.28
N LEU A 86 -1.11 -4.50 -8.54
CA LEU A 86 0.10 -3.74 -8.20
C LEU A 86 0.93 -3.54 -9.47
N GLN A 87 0.98 -2.32 -10.01
CA GLN A 87 1.80 -1.99 -11.17
C GLN A 87 3.22 -1.56 -10.81
N GLY A 88 3.37 -0.90 -9.67
CA GLY A 88 4.65 -0.35 -9.23
C GLY A 88 4.87 -0.59 -7.74
N TYR A 89 6.08 -1.00 -7.40
CA TYR A 89 6.58 -1.08 -6.04
C TYR A 89 7.87 -0.28 -5.97
N LYS A 90 7.97 0.66 -5.03
CA LYS A 90 9.18 1.42 -4.79
C LYS A 90 9.52 1.40 -3.31
N GLU A 91 10.59 0.70 -2.98
CA GLU A 91 11.19 0.72 -1.66
C GLU A 91 12.38 1.67 -1.64
N THR A 92 12.51 2.43 -0.55
CA THR A 92 13.60 3.38 -0.38
C THR A 92 14.03 3.45 1.07
N THR A 93 15.33 3.34 1.29
CA THR A 93 15.99 3.55 2.58
C THR A 93 17.25 4.38 2.37
N THR A 94 17.97 4.68 3.44
CA THR A 94 19.24 5.42 3.36
C THR A 94 20.24 4.64 2.51
N GLY A 95 20.70 5.25 1.42
CA GLY A 95 21.70 4.67 0.52
C GLY A 95 21.22 3.55 -0.39
N TYR A 96 19.93 3.20 -0.39
CA TYR A 96 19.38 2.13 -1.22
C TYR A 96 17.96 2.40 -1.68
N SER A 97 17.65 1.97 -2.90
CA SER A 97 16.31 1.92 -3.46
C SER A 97 16.12 0.66 -4.29
N LEU A 98 14.91 0.14 -4.28
CA LEU A 98 14.47 -0.96 -5.14
C LEU A 98 13.16 -0.56 -5.79
N GLU A 99 13.06 -0.74 -7.10
CA GLU A 99 11.86 -0.46 -7.87
C GLU A 99 11.46 -1.70 -8.67
N ALA A 100 10.19 -2.06 -8.63
CA ALA A 100 9.62 -3.09 -9.47
C ALA A 100 8.47 -2.51 -10.31
N ASN A 101 8.49 -2.81 -11.60
CA ASN A 101 7.40 -2.51 -12.54
C ASN A 101 6.79 -3.81 -13.02
N ILE A 102 5.48 -3.94 -12.87
CA ILE A 102 4.73 -5.18 -13.10
C ILE A 102 3.71 -4.93 -14.22
N ASN A 103 3.86 -5.67 -15.31
CA ASN A 103 2.89 -5.73 -16.39
C ASN A 103 2.02 -6.97 -16.21
N TYR A 104 0.78 -6.86 -16.70
CA TYR A 104 -0.22 -7.92 -16.58
C TYR A 104 -0.74 -8.37 -17.94
N HIS A 105 -1.21 -9.61 -18.02
CA HIS A 105 -1.99 -10.07 -19.17
C HIS A 105 -3.37 -9.39 -19.15
N LYS A 106 -3.85 -8.95 -20.32
CA LYS A 106 -5.21 -8.42 -20.48
C LYS A 106 -6.22 -9.57 -20.55
N ILE A 107 -6.50 -10.20 -19.42
CA ILE A 107 -7.50 -11.27 -19.29
C ILE A 107 -8.67 -10.70 -18.46
N ALA A 108 -9.53 -9.95 -19.12
CA ALA A 108 -10.56 -9.15 -18.46
C ALA A 108 -11.68 -9.97 -17.77
N ASP A 109 -11.84 -11.25 -18.14
CA ASP A 109 -13.11 -11.94 -17.86
C ASP A 109 -12.99 -13.17 -16.94
N LYS A 110 -11.81 -13.46 -16.37
CA LYS A 110 -11.61 -14.71 -15.61
C LYS A 110 -11.02 -14.56 -14.20
N TYR A 111 -10.39 -13.43 -13.88
CA TYR A 111 -9.69 -13.27 -12.60
C TYR A 111 -9.97 -11.90 -11.97
N ILE A 112 -10.19 -11.91 -10.65
CA ILE A 112 -10.36 -10.69 -9.83
C ILE A 112 -9.04 -9.90 -9.75
N VAL A 113 -7.90 -10.60 -9.88
CA VAL A 113 -6.55 -10.01 -9.99
C VAL A 113 -5.91 -10.60 -11.25
N SER A 114 -5.32 -9.75 -12.08
CA SER A 114 -4.70 -10.17 -13.34
C SER A 114 -3.43 -10.99 -13.10
N VAL A 115 -3.08 -11.84 -14.07
CA VAL A 115 -1.84 -12.64 -14.04
C VAL A 115 -0.67 -11.76 -14.52
N PRO A 116 0.43 -11.61 -13.74
CA PRO A 116 1.61 -10.88 -14.20
C PRO A 116 2.19 -11.50 -15.47
N SER A 117 2.49 -10.67 -16.46
CA SER A 117 3.12 -11.07 -17.73
C SER A 117 4.62 -10.78 -17.76
N HIS A 118 5.05 -9.72 -17.07
CA HIS A 118 6.45 -9.35 -16.97
C HIS A 118 6.70 -8.53 -15.70
N ILE A 119 7.82 -8.78 -15.02
CA ILE A 119 8.26 -8.00 -13.87
C ILE A 119 9.68 -7.55 -14.13
N THR A 120 9.91 -6.24 -14.10
CA THR A 120 11.26 -5.67 -14.12
C THR A 120 11.59 -5.15 -12.74
N VAL A 121 12.75 -5.55 -12.23
CA VAL A 121 13.26 -5.09 -10.94
C VAL A 121 14.57 -4.36 -11.16
N SER A 122 14.73 -3.20 -10.54
CA SER A 122 15.98 -2.44 -10.51
C SER A 122 16.30 -2.04 -9.08
N SER A 123 17.59 -1.79 -8.84
CA SER A 123 18.08 -1.23 -7.59
C SER A 123 19.06 -0.11 -7.87
N GLY A 124 19.12 0.87 -6.97
CA GLY A 124 20.05 1.99 -7.08
C GLY A 124 20.50 2.50 -5.72
N SER A 125 21.69 3.10 -5.69
CA SER A 125 22.13 3.91 -4.56
C SER A 125 21.44 5.27 -4.62
N LYS A 126 21.04 5.79 -3.46
CA LYS A 126 20.36 7.08 -3.34
C LYS A 126 21.35 8.18 -2.94
#